data_AF-A0A3P7EU48-F1
#
_entry.id   AF-A0A3P7EU48-F1
#
_cell.length_a   1.000
_cell.length_b   1.000
_cell.length_c   1.000
_cell.angle_alpha   90.00
_cell.angle_beta   90.00
_cell.angle_gamma   90.00
#
_symmetry.space_group_name_H-M   'P 1'
#
loop_
_entity.id
_entity.type
_entity.pdbx_description
1 polymer ?
#
loop_
_entity_poly.entity_id
_entity_poly.type
_entity_poly.pdbx_seq_one_letter_code
_entity_poly.pdbx_strand_id
1 'polypeptide(L)'
;MIMAMIFDGRSSSDIIRHKDSRWMESNAEAKSTKQTAGIIHVMSIAIVPPQTSHTYAFVSPVQDILALQVIQIFKNVFEQCGLDLFLYPYKVVATGPGVILGGIPTSLFVIFVSKNSCLLIECVPDSKSRDQIGRQTDSGMYDYFLSCFGDESTPAFQTARRNFVTSMAAYSVACYLLQIKDRHNGNIMLDKNGHIIHIDFGFMFESSPGGNLGWEPDIKLTKEMLMIMGGTVDRPAFQWFEQLSVRAYLALRPYREAIVALVSLMLDSGLPCFRGQTIKLLRQRFMPTVSDREAANAFIRMVRACVDHWRAKSYDYLQYYQNRIPC
;
A
#
# COMPACT_ATOMS: atom_id res chain seq x y z
N MET A 1 13.33 -12.14 -19.53
CA MET A 1 13.12 -13.46 -18.92
C MET A 1 13.33 -13.32 -17.42
N ILE A 2 12.24 -13.29 -16.66
CA ILE A 2 12.24 -13.28 -15.19
C ILE A 2 12.09 -14.75 -14.81
N MET A 3 13.00 -15.27 -13.99
CA MET A 3 12.96 -16.67 -13.55
C MET A 3 12.75 -16.66 -12.03
N ALA A 4 11.59 -17.12 -11.58
CA ALA A 4 11.33 -17.37 -10.16
C ALA A 4 11.94 -18.73 -9.81
N MET A 5 12.86 -18.78 -8.83
CA MET A 5 13.32 -20.04 -8.26
C MET A 5 12.52 -20.33 -6.99
N ILE A 6 11.78 -21.44 -6.99
CA ILE A 6 11.10 -21.98 -5.81
C ILE A 6 12.11 -22.87 -5.08
N PHE A 7 12.42 -22.54 -3.82
CA PHE A 7 13.22 -23.40 -2.95
C PHE A 7 12.30 -24.42 -2.26
N ASP A 8 12.25 -25.63 -2.81
CA ASP A 8 11.52 -26.75 -2.22
C ASP A 8 12.43 -27.48 -1.22
N GLY A 9 12.35 -27.08 0.05
CA GLY A 9 12.57 -27.90 1.26
C GLY A 9 13.74 -28.90 1.41
N ARG A 10 14.77 -28.93 0.56
CA ARG A 10 15.89 -29.90 0.67
C ARG A 10 17.11 -29.32 1.41
N SER A 11 17.80 -30.20 2.15
CA SER A 11 18.86 -29.84 3.10
C SER A 11 20.08 -29.19 2.44
N SER A 12 20.77 -28.35 3.23
CA SER A 12 21.88 -27.48 2.80
C SER A 12 23.14 -28.19 2.27
N SER A 13 23.17 -29.53 2.18
CA SER A 13 24.34 -30.30 1.73
C SER A 13 24.43 -30.52 0.22
N ASP A 14 23.35 -30.32 -0.53
CA ASP A 14 23.33 -30.63 -1.98
C ASP A 14 23.73 -29.46 -2.89
N ILE A 15 23.99 -28.27 -2.32
CA ILE A 15 24.14 -27.01 -3.06
C ILE A 15 25.52 -26.83 -3.73
N ILE A 16 26.54 -27.64 -3.41
CA ILE A 16 27.93 -27.34 -3.81
C ILE A 16 28.39 -28.04 -5.11
N ARG A 17 27.64 -28.99 -5.70
CA ARG A 17 28.20 -29.85 -6.78
C ARG A 17 27.74 -29.69 -8.22
N HIS A 18 26.88 -28.74 -8.59
CA HIS A 18 26.51 -28.57 -10.00
C HIS A 18 26.77 -27.15 -10.54
N LYS A 19 28.06 -26.85 -10.73
CA LYS A 19 28.50 -25.93 -11.79
C LYS A 19 28.68 -26.78 -13.06
N ASP A 20 27.72 -26.75 -13.99
CA ASP A 20 28.01 -27.13 -15.37
C ASP A 20 27.03 -26.46 -16.34
N SER A 21 27.59 -25.74 -17.30
CA SER A 21 26.98 -24.84 -18.28
C SER A 21 26.12 -25.52 -19.36
N ARG A 22 25.69 -26.78 -19.16
CA ARG A 22 25.03 -27.60 -20.18
C ARG A 22 23.49 -27.52 -20.22
N TRP A 23 22.85 -26.82 -19.29
CA TRP A 23 21.38 -26.71 -19.26
C TRP A 23 20.82 -25.55 -20.11
N MET A 24 21.65 -24.58 -20.52
CA MET A 24 21.19 -23.41 -21.29
C MET A 24 21.07 -23.64 -22.80
N GLU A 25 21.68 -24.68 -23.37
CA GLU A 25 21.71 -24.89 -24.82
C GLU A 25 20.63 -25.82 -25.37
N SER A 26 20.04 -26.72 -24.56
CA SER A 26 19.11 -27.74 -25.09
C SER A 26 17.67 -27.27 -25.32
N ASN A 27 17.32 -26.01 -25.01
CA ASN A 27 15.95 -25.49 -25.14
C ASN A 27 15.83 -24.30 -26.11
N ALA A 28 16.87 -24.01 -26.90
CA ALA A 28 16.85 -22.95 -27.91
C ALA A 28 16.23 -23.38 -29.26
N GLU A 29 15.96 -24.67 -29.48
CA GLU A 29 15.41 -25.21 -30.73
C GLU A 29 13.97 -25.73 -30.55
N ALA A 30 13.02 -24.85 -30.29
CA ALA A 30 11.62 -25.14 -30.63
C ALA A 30 10.80 -23.85 -30.77
N LYS A 31 10.35 -23.59 -32.01
CA LYS A 31 9.30 -22.65 -32.45
C LYS A 31 9.75 -21.24 -32.85
N SER A 32 10.43 -21.21 -33.99
CA SER A 32 10.21 -20.20 -35.04
C SER A 32 8.95 -20.58 -35.83
N THR A 33 7.85 -19.83 -35.71
CA THR A 33 6.85 -19.69 -36.79
C THR A 33 6.05 -18.38 -36.65
N LYS A 34 6.39 -17.44 -37.53
CA LYS A 34 5.71 -16.23 -38.05
C LYS A 34 4.42 -15.69 -37.36
N GLN A 35 4.56 -14.48 -36.82
CA GLN A 35 3.97 -13.22 -37.32
C GLN A 35 2.43 -13.07 -37.35
N THR A 36 1.88 -12.40 -36.34
CA THR A 36 0.84 -11.36 -36.53
C THR A 36 0.92 -10.35 -35.39
N ALA A 37 0.85 -9.06 -35.73
CA ALA A 37 1.01 -7.93 -34.84
C ALA A 37 -0.08 -7.88 -33.74
N GLY A 38 0.35 -7.69 -32.50
CA GLY A 38 -0.51 -7.45 -31.33
C GLY A 38 0.37 -7.29 -30.10
N ILE A 39 0.63 -6.05 -29.68
CA ILE A 39 1.36 -5.74 -28.45
C ILE A 39 0.46 -6.14 -27.28
N ILE A 40 0.63 -7.35 -26.77
CA ILE A 40 0.06 -7.80 -25.50
C ILE A 40 1.25 -7.98 -24.54
N HIS A 41 1.46 -6.99 -23.67
CA HIS A 41 2.36 -7.10 -22.53
C HIS A 41 1.74 -8.08 -21.53
N VAL A 42 2.11 -9.36 -21.60
CA VAL A 42 1.75 -10.35 -20.58
C VAL A 42 2.70 -10.18 -19.40
N MET A 43 2.21 -9.53 -18.33
CA MET A 43 2.88 -9.47 -17.02
C MET A 43 2.86 -10.86 -16.37
N SER A 44 4.05 -11.40 -16.05
CA SER A 44 4.20 -12.76 -15.55
C SER A 44 3.93 -12.87 -14.05
N ILE A 45 3.03 -13.81 -13.75
CA ILE A 45 2.62 -14.38 -12.47
C ILE A 45 3.78 -15.15 -11.82
N ALA A 46 3.94 -15.04 -10.50
CA ALA A 46 4.67 -16.03 -9.69
C ALA A 46 3.70 -16.70 -8.71
N ILE A 47 3.64 -18.03 -8.80
CA ILE A 47 2.78 -18.93 -8.01
C ILE A 47 3.41 -19.14 -6.64
N VAL A 48 2.67 -18.87 -5.57
CA VAL A 48 3.04 -19.15 -4.17
C VAL A 48 2.08 -20.24 -3.64
N PRO A 49 2.56 -21.25 -2.86
CA PRO A 49 1.71 -22.33 -2.36
C PRO A 49 0.54 -21.84 -1.48
N PRO A 50 -0.53 -22.66 -1.29
CA PRO A 50 -1.87 -22.17 -0.92
C PRO A 50 -2.07 -21.70 0.52
N GLN A 51 -1.00 -21.45 1.30
CA GLN A 51 -1.12 -21.13 2.72
C GLN A 51 -0.27 -19.94 3.19
N THR A 52 0.31 -19.15 2.29
CA THR A 52 1.05 -17.94 2.65
C THR A 52 0.48 -16.71 1.95
N SER A 53 0.31 -15.65 2.73
CA SER A 53 -0.33 -14.39 2.41
C SER A 53 0.13 -13.83 1.05
N HIS A 54 -0.76 -13.91 0.06
CA HIS A 54 -0.51 -13.36 -1.27
C HIS A 54 -0.49 -11.83 -1.21
N THR A 55 0.69 -11.23 -1.35
CA THR A 55 0.85 -9.79 -1.59
C THR A 55 1.73 -9.61 -2.81
N TYR A 56 1.14 -9.14 -3.90
CA TYR A 56 1.81 -8.89 -5.17
C TYR A 56 2.37 -7.46 -5.12
N ALA A 57 3.65 -7.25 -5.42
CA ALA A 57 4.20 -5.90 -5.63
C ALA A 57 4.48 -5.73 -7.12
N PHE A 58 3.73 -4.83 -7.77
CA PHE A 58 3.80 -4.62 -9.22
C PHE A 58 4.75 -3.48 -9.64
N VAL A 59 5.46 -2.85 -8.71
CA VAL A 59 6.21 -1.61 -8.95
C VAL A 59 7.58 -1.59 -8.26
N SER A 60 8.48 -0.72 -8.75
CA SER A 60 9.85 -0.54 -8.25
C SER A 60 9.89 -0.41 -6.72
N PRO A 61 10.50 -1.38 -6.00
CA PRO A 61 10.52 -1.36 -4.54
C PRO A 61 11.33 -0.20 -3.94
N VAL A 62 12.07 0.54 -4.77
CA VAL A 62 12.76 1.77 -4.39
C VAL A 62 11.76 2.91 -4.13
N GLN A 63 10.62 2.94 -4.83
CA GLN A 63 9.55 3.92 -4.57
C GLN A 63 8.88 3.62 -3.23
N ASP A 64 8.67 2.34 -2.92
CA ASP A 64 8.16 1.91 -1.62
C ASP A 64 9.07 2.35 -0.47
N ILE A 65 10.39 2.20 -0.62
CA ILE A 65 11.36 2.66 0.40
C ILE A 65 11.18 4.16 0.68
N LEU A 66 11.05 5.00 -0.36
CA LEU A 66 10.83 6.43 -0.19
C LEU A 66 9.51 6.72 0.55
N ALA A 67 8.42 6.09 0.13
CA ALA A 67 7.12 6.27 0.77
C ALA A 67 7.18 5.87 2.26
N LEU A 68 7.79 4.72 2.56
CA LEU A 68 7.93 4.21 3.92
C LEU A 68 8.80 5.10 4.80
N GLN A 69 9.87 5.70 4.24
CA GLN A 69 10.68 6.69 4.96
C GLN A 69 9.86 7.93 5.33
N VAL A 70 9.03 8.44 4.41
CA VAL A 70 8.16 9.59 4.71
C VAL A 70 7.08 9.21 5.72
N ILE A 71 6.48 8.02 5.62
CA ILE A 71 5.50 7.50 6.59
C ILE A 71 6.13 7.35 7.98
N GLN A 72 7.40 6.92 8.06
CA GLN A 72 8.14 6.86 9.33
C GLN A 72 8.33 8.26 9.94
N ILE A 73 8.60 9.28 9.12
CA ILE A 73 8.64 10.67 9.60
C ILE A 73 7.28 11.10 10.14
N PHE A 74 6.19 10.77 9.44
CA PHE A 74 4.84 11.13 9.91
C PHE A 74 4.53 10.49 11.25
N LYS A 75 4.85 9.20 11.40
CA LYS A 75 4.73 8.48 12.67
C LYS A 75 5.48 9.19 13.80
N ASN A 76 6.75 9.54 13.58
CA ASN A 76 7.56 10.23 14.58
C ASN A 76 6.99 11.60 14.96
N VAL A 77 6.46 12.36 13.98
CA VAL A 77 5.82 13.65 14.26
C VAL A 77 4.55 13.48 15.09
N PHE A 78 3.72 12.49 14.78
CA PHE A 78 2.51 12.20 15.56
C PHE A 78 2.84 11.83 17.00
N GLU A 79 3.85 10.98 17.21
CA GLU A 79 4.34 10.63 18.55
C GLU A 79 4.88 11.86 19.30
N GLN A 80 5.66 12.73 18.64
CA GLN A 80 6.17 13.98 19.24
C GLN A 80 5.04 14.95 19.64
N CYS A 81 3.98 15.03 18.84
CA CYS A 81 2.82 15.87 19.13
C CYS A 81 1.84 15.22 20.13
N GLY A 82 2.11 14.00 20.61
CA GLY A 82 1.21 13.27 21.52
C GLY A 82 -0.12 12.86 20.87
N LEU A 83 -0.13 12.68 19.54
CA LEU A 83 -1.31 12.23 18.82
C LEU A 83 -1.35 10.69 18.79
N ASP A 84 -2.42 10.12 19.34
CA ASP A 84 -2.71 8.68 19.30
C ASP A 84 -3.18 8.27 17.90
N LEU A 85 -2.22 8.17 16.97
CA LEU A 85 -2.41 7.82 15.57
C LEU A 85 -1.54 6.61 15.22
N PHE A 86 -2.05 5.75 14.35
CA PHE A 86 -1.39 4.50 14.01
C PHE A 86 -0.87 4.51 12.57
N LEU A 87 0.43 4.32 12.40
CA LEU A 87 1.08 4.03 11.11
C LEU A 87 2.02 2.84 11.29
N TYR A 88 2.07 1.97 10.28
CA TYR A 88 2.95 0.80 10.24
C TYR A 88 3.91 0.90 9.05
N PRO A 89 5.05 1.60 9.18
CA PRO A 89 6.09 1.59 8.16
C PRO A 89 6.83 0.24 8.20
N TYR A 90 6.38 -0.73 7.41
CA TYR A 90 7.04 -2.03 7.27
C TYR A 90 8.44 -1.89 6.68
N LYS A 91 9.35 -2.80 7.02
CA LYS A 91 10.74 -2.71 6.55
C LYS A 91 10.87 -3.23 5.13
N VAL A 92 11.59 -2.46 4.32
CA VAL A 92 12.05 -2.89 2.99
C VAL A 92 13.57 -2.77 2.96
N VAL A 93 14.25 -3.88 2.69
CA VAL A 93 15.71 -3.95 2.64
C VAL A 93 16.15 -4.34 1.24
N ALA A 94 16.91 -3.48 0.59
CA ALA A 94 17.60 -3.81 -0.65
C ALA A 94 18.86 -4.61 -0.33
N THR A 95 18.93 -5.85 -0.83
CA THR A 95 20.11 -6.69 -0.79
C THR A 95 20.76 -6.76 -2.19
N GLY A 96 22.09 -6.85 -2.22
CA GLY A 96 22.82 -7.01 -3.49
C GLY A 96 22.47 -8.33 -4.18
N PRO A 97 22.68 -8.43 -5.51
CA PRO A 97 22.46 -9.68 -6.24
C PRO A 97 23.34 -10.79 -5.64
N GLY A 98 22.73 -11.93 -5.32
CA GLY A 98 23.41 -13.10 -4.72
C GLY A 98 23.42 -13.16 -3.19
N VAL A 99 22.92 -12.14 -2.49
CA VAL A 99 22.71 -12.19 -1.03
C VAL A 99 21.34 -12.78 -0.74
N ILE A 100 21.21 -14.11 -0.88
CA ILE A 100 20.11 -14.84 -0.23
C ILE A 100 20.61 -15.13 1.18
N LEU A 101 20.13 -14.36 2.16
CA LEU A 101 20.41 -14.61 3.57
C LEU A 101 19.76 -15.94 3.96
N GLY A 102 20.54 -17.02 3.93
CA GLY A 102 20.12 -18.31 4.49
C GLY A 102 19.70 -18.11 5.95
N GLY A 103 18.50 -18.54 6.29
CA GLY A 103 17.96 -18.45 7.65
C GLY A 103 16.94 -17.32 7.89
N ILE A 104 16.60 -16.49 6.89
CA ILE A 104 15.42 -15.63 7.02
C ILE A 104 14.15 -16.48 6.90
N PRO A 105 13.28 -16.51 7.91
CA PRO A 105 12.00 -17.19 7.80
C PRO A 105 11.13 -16.51 6.74
N THR A 106 10.77 -17.27 5.70
CA THR A 106 9.94 -16.81 4.56
C THR A 106 8.52 -16.44 4.97
N SER A 107 8.09 -16.77 6.20
CA SER A 107 6.84 -16.31 6.79
C SER A 107 6.88 -14.83 7.21
N LEU A 108 8.06 -14.26 7.46
CA LEU A 108 8.23 -12.87 7.90
C LEU A 108 8.62 -11.91 6.76
N PHE A 109 9.13 -12.43 5.64
CA PHE A 109 9.59 -11.59 4.54
C PHE A 109 9.22 -12.17 3.17
N VAL A 110 8.78 -11.29 2.28
CA VAL A 110 8.65 -11.58 0.84
C VAL A 110 9.94 -11.19 0.14
N ILE A 111 10.47 -12.08 -0.70
CA ILE A 111 11.72 -11.88 -1.44
C ILE A 111 11.41 -11.53 -2.89
N PHE A 112 11.84 -10.36 -3.34
CA PHE A 112 11.77 -9.92 -4.73
C PHE A 112 13.16 -9.97 -5.36
N VAL A 113 13.33 -10.79 -6.39
CA VAL A 113 14.60 -10.91 -7.13
C VAL A 113 14.44 -10.32 -8.52
N SER A 114 15.25 -9.31 -8.84
CA SER A 114 15.42 -8.73 -10.16
C SER A 114 16.82 -9.01 -10.68
N LYS A 115 17.08 -8.70 -11.95
CA LYS A 115 18.38 -8.97 -12.62
C LYS A 115 19.59 -8.43 -11.84
N ASN A 116 19.43 -7.28 -11.19
CA ASN A 116 20.53 -6.55 -10.54
C ASN A 116 20.29 -6.27 -9.05
N SER A 117 19.19 -6.74 -8.47
CA SER A 117 18.83 -6.43 -7.08
C SER A 117 17.94 -7.51 -6.48
N CYS A 118 18.09 -7.73 -5.18
CA CYS A 118 17.18 -8.53 -4.38
C CYS A 118 16.58 -7.61 -3.30
N LEU A 119 15.32 -7.77 -2.97
CA LEU A 119 14.61 -6.92 -2.01
C LEU A 119 13.83 -7.81 -1.06
N LEU A 120 13.95 -7.52 0.23
CA LEU A 120 13.22 -8.18 1.31
C LEU A 120 12.18 -7.21 1.82
N ILE A 121 10.90 -7.60 1.73
CA ILE A 121 9.77 -6.81 2.23
C ILE A 121 9.21 -7.54 3.44
N GLU A 122 9.18 -6.87 4.58
CA GLU A 122 8.57 -7.39 5.80
C GLU A 122 7.08 -7.61 5.60
N CYS A 123 6.60 -8.81 5.91
CA CYS A 123 5.18 -9.12 5.96
C CYS A 123 4.54 -8.38 7.15
N VAL A 124 3.41 -7.72 6.92
CA VAL A 124 2.63 -7.14 8.01
C VAL A 124 2.05 -8.30 8.86
N PRO A 125 2.45 -8.44 10.12
CA PRO A 125 2.09 -9.61 10.93
C PRO A 125 0.59 -9.62 11.22
N ASP A 126 0.01 -10.83 11.30
CA ASP A 126 -1.38 -11.07 11.70
C ASP A 126 -2.42 -10.21 10.95
N SER A 127 -2.19 -10.00 9.65
CA SER A 127 -3.05 -9.17 8.81
C SER A 127 -3.57 -9.92 7.59
N LYS A 128 -4.76 -9.52 7.14
CA LYS A 128 -5.40 -10.02 5.92
C LYS A 128 -5.70 -8.86 5.00
N SER A 129 -5.51 -9.04 3.69
CA SER A 129 -5.96 -8.03 2.73
C SER A 129 -7.49 -8.01 2.63
N ARG A 130 -8.09 -6.87 2.30
CA ARG A 130 -9.54 -6.76 2.10
C ARG A 130 -10.02 -7.68 0.97
N ASP A 131 -9.18 -7.89 -0.05
CA ASP A 131 -9.39 -8.88 -1.12
C ASP A 131 -9.51 -10.31 -0.56
N GLN A 132 -8.57 -10.73 0.29
CA GLN A 132 -8.59 -12.06 0.92
C GLN A 132 -9.84 -12.25 1.79
N ILE A 133 -10.23 -11.23 2.56
CA ILE A 133 -11.45 -11.28 3.37
C ILE A 133 -12.67 -11.52 2.46
N GLY A 134 -12.80 -10.75 1.38
CA GLY A 134 -13.90 -10.90 0.43
C GLY A 134 -13.96 -12.30 -0.20
N ARG A 135 -12.82 -12.85 -0.61
CA ARG A 135 -12.76 -14.20 -1.20
C ARG A 135 -13.02 -15.33 -0.21
N GLN A 136 -12.60 -15.19 1.05
CA GLN A 136 -12.72 -16.24 2.07
C GLN A 136 -14.11 -16.30 2.71
N THR A 137 -14.77 -15.15 2.84
CA THR A 137 -15.97 -15.03 3.69
C THR A 137 -17.22 -14.57 2.93
N ASP A 138 -17.09 -14.21 1.64
CA ASP A 138 -18.15 -13.60 0.81
C ASP A 138 -18.87 -12.43 1.52
N SER A 139 -18.17 -11.80 2.46
CA SER A 139 -18.72 -10.80 3.36
C SER A 139 -17.89 -9.51 3.33
N GLY A 140 -18.54 -8.40 3.66
CA GLY A 140 -17.92 -7.08 3.61
C GLY A 140 -16.93 -6.85 4.75
N MET A 141 -16.12 -5.79 4.68
CA MET A 141 -15.19 -5.43 5.76
C MET A 141 -15.91 -5.26 7.12
N TYR A 142 -17.13 -4.73 7.10
CA TYR A 142 -17.96 -4.54 8.29
C TYR A 142 -18.44 -5.88 8.88
N ASP A 143 -18.90 -6.80 8.05
CA ASP A 143 -19.34 -8.13 8.48
C ASP A 143 -18.18 -8.94 9.06
N TYR A 144 -17.00 -8.81 8.45
CA TYR A 144 -15.76 -9.37 9.00
C TYR A 144 -15.46 -8.79 10.39
N PHE A 145 -15.61 -7.47 10.57
CA PHE A 145 -15.46 -6.81 11.87
C PHE A 145 -16.42 -7.38 12.92
N LEU A 146 -17.70 -7.56 12.57
CA LEU A 146 -18.69 -8.17 13.45
C LEU A 146 -18.32 -9.63 13.80
N SER A 147 -17.85 -10.40 12.82
CA SER A 147 -17.45 -11.80 13.03
C SER A 147 -16.24 -11.96 13.96
N CYS A 148 -15.29 -11.02 13.92
CA CYS A 148 -14.07 -11.07 14.73
C CYS A 148 -14.21 -10.44 16.11
N PHE A 149 -14.98 -9.34 16.23
CA PHE A 149 -15.04 -8.54 17.45
C PHE A 149 -16.43 -8.53 18.12
N GLY A 150 -17.43 -9.19 17.53
CA GLY A 150 -18.81 -9.20 17.99
C GLY A 150 -19.57 -7.94 17.62
N ASP A 151 -20.75 -7.76 18.21
CA ASP A 151 -21.63 -6.62 17.93
C ASP A 151 -21.02 -5.27 18.34
N GLU A 152 -21.55 -4.17 17.81
CA GLU A 152 -21.04 -2.83 18.10
C GLU A 152 -21.05 -2.46 19.59
N SER A 153 -21.90 -3.08 20.41
CA SER A 153 -21.95 -2.83 21.85
C SER A 153 -20.82 -3.50 22.62
N THR A 154 -20.06 -4.42 22.03
CA THR A 154 -19.01 -5.15 22.75
C THR A 154 -17.78 -4.26 22.98
N PRO A 155 -17.07 -4.43 24.12
CA PRO A 155 -15.81 -3.72 24.34
C PRO A 155 -14.73 -4.04 23.28
N ALA A 156 -14.76 -5.27 22.75
CA ALA A 156 -13.85 -5.71 21.70
C ALA A 156 -14.08 -4.92 20.40
N PHE A 157 -15.33 -4.79 19.96
CA PHE A 157 -15.67 -4.01 18.78
C PHE A 157 -15.32 -2.53 18.95
N GLN A 158 -15.59 -1.95 20.13
CA GLN A 158 -15.26 -0.55 20.39
C GLN A 158 -13.74 -0.29 20.38
N THR A 159 -12.95 -1.24 20.89
CA THR A 159 -11.48 -1.17 20.84
C THR A 159 -10.99 -1.29 19.40
N ALA A 160 -11.50 -2.25 18.63
CA ALA A 160 -11.15 -2.44 17.23
C ALA A 160 -11.57 -1.24 16.36
N ARG A 161 -12.75 -0.67 16.61
CA ARG A 161 -13.23 0.57 15.97
C ARG A 161 -12.31 1.73 16.27
N ARG A 162 -11.83 1.87 17.51
CA ARG A 162 -10.85 2.89 17.87
C ARG A 162 -9.56 2.72 17.08
N ASN A 163 -9.00 1.51 17.04
CA ASN A 163 -7.81 1.18 16.27
C ASN A 163 -7.99 1.45 14.76
N PHE A 164 -9.18 1.13 14.24
CA PHE A 164 -9.56 1.42 12.86
C PHE A 164 -9.57 2.93 12.60
N VAL A 165 -10.21 3.71 13.46
CA VAL A 165 -10.31 5.18 13.31
C VAL A 165 -8.93 5.85 13.39
N THR A 166 -8.08 5.46 14.35
CA THR A 166 -6.74 6.06 14.52
C THR A 166 -5.80 5.74 13.35
N SER A 167 -5.85 4.51 12.84
CA SER A 167 -5.08 4.11 11.66
C SER A 167 -5.62 4.72 10.37
N MET A 168 -6.94 4.74 10.19
CA MET A 168 -7.58 5.33 9.00
C MET A 168 -7.31 6.83 8.90
N ALA A 169 -7.34 7.55 10.02
CA ALA A 169 -7.01 8.97 10.06
C ALA A 169 -5.57 9.25 9.60
N ALA A 170 -4.61 8.47 10.10
CA ALA A 170 -3.20 8.63 9.77
C ALA A 170 -2.91 8.29 8.30
N TYR A 171 -3.41 7.16 7.81
CA TYR A 171 -3.23 6.77 6.40
C TYR A 171 -3.98 7.68 5.42
N SER A 172 -5.12 8.27 5.83
CA SER A 172 -5.83 9.27 5.02
C SER A 172 -4.98 10.50 4.75
N VAL A 173 -4.31 11.03 5.80
CA VAL A 173 -3.36 12.15 5.64
C VAL A 173 -2.16 11.74 4.79
N ALA A 174 -1.63 10.53 4.98
CA ALA A 174 -0.52 10.03 4.18
C ALA A 174 -0.88 9.92 2.69
N CYS A 175 -2.04 9.34 2.36
CA CYS A 175 -2.54 9.23 0.99
C CYS A 175 -2.76 10.60 0.35
N TYR A 176 -3.33 11.55 1.10
CA TYR A 176 -3.54 12.91 0.61
C TYR A 176 -2.21 13.61 0.27
N LEU A 177 -1.25 13.64 1.20
CA LEU A 177 0.02 14.35 1.02
C LEU A 177 0.90 13.70 -0.06
N LEU A 178 1.04 12.37 -0.02
CA LEU A 178 1.87 11.60 -0.93
C LEU A 178 1.19 11.28 -2.27
N GLN A 179 -0.11 11.52 -2.40
CA GLN A 179 -0.92 11.16 -3.56
C GLN A 179 -0.74 9.70 -3.95
N ILE A 180 -1.03 8.80 -3.02
CA ILE A 180 -1.01 7.37 -3.29
C ILE A 180 -2.27 7.05 -4.10
N LYS A 181 -2.12 6.73 -5.39
CA LYS A 181 -3.25 6.62 -6.34
C LYS A 181 -3.82 5.22 -6.48
N ASP A 182 -2.97 4.19 -6.44
CA ASP A 182 -3.40 2.79 -6.63
C ASP A 182 -3.96 2.17 -5.34
N ARG A 183 -5.06 2.74 -4.81
CA ARG A 183 -5.72 2.26 -3.59
C ARG A 183 -6.89 1.36 -3.94
N HIS A 184 -6.61 0.09 -4.19
CA HIS A 184 -7.63 -0.96 -4.35
C HIS A 184 -7.69 -1.90 -3.14
N ASN A 185 -8.69 -2.77 -3.08
CA ASN A 185 -8.92 -3.68 -1.94
C ASN A 185 -7.76 -4.64 -1.65
N GLY A 186 -6.97 -5.00 -2.67
CA GLY A 186 -5.73 -5.76 -2.48
C GLY A 186 -4.61 -5.03 -1.72
N ASN A 187 -4.60 -3.69 -1.73
CA ASN A 187 -3.53 -2.87 -1.13
C ASN A 187 -3.91 -2.31 0.25
N ILE A 188 -5.05 -2.77 0.78
CA ILE A 188 -5.59 -2.38 2.08
C ILE A 188 -5.66 -3.64 2.92
N MET A 189 -4.86 -3.67 3.98
CA MET A 189 -4.81 -4.75 4.95
C MET A 189 -5.53 -4.36 6.23
N LEU A 190 -6.04 -5.36 6.93
CA LEU A 190 -6.64 -5.25 8.25
C LEU A 190 -5.90 -6.21 9.19
N ASP A 191 -5.38 -5.70 10.31
CA ASP A 191 -4.76 -6.52 11.34
C ASP A 191 -5.78 -7.15 12.31
N LYS A 192 -5.35 -8.11 13.12
CA LYS A 192 -6.18 -8.76 14.13
C LYS A 192 -6.74 -7.83 15.22
N ASN A 193 -6.21 -6.61 15.36
CA ASN A 193 -6.64 -5.63 16.35
C ASN A 193 -7.59 -4.58 15.77
N GLY A 194 -7.87 -4.62 14.47
CA GLY A 194 -8.74 -3.68 13.78
C GLY A 194 -8.03 -2.49 13.10
N HIS A 195 -6.70 -2.47 13.02
CA HIS A 195 -5.98 -1.41 12.30
C HIS A 195 -6.02 -1.62 10.79
N ILE A 196 -6.31 -0.54 10.05
CA ILE A 196 -6.12 -0.50 8.60
C ILE A 196 -4.66 -0.18 8.29
N ILE A 197 -4.05 -0.94 7.38
CA ILE A 197 -2.65 -0.80 6.97
C ILE A 197 -2.59 -0.74 5.45
N HIS A 198 -1.99 0.32 4.91
CA HIS A 198 -1.79 0.45 3.47
C HIS A 198 -0.44 -0.15 3.08
N ILE A 199 -0.42 -0.86 1.96
CA ILE A 199 0.78 -1.49 1.38
C ILE A 199 0.89 -1.17 -0.11
N ASP A 200 2.04 -1.48 -0.72
CA ASP A 200 2.34 -1.24 -2.14
C ASP A 200 2.21 0.25 -2.51
N PHE A 201 3.25 1.04 -2.25
CA PHE A 201 3.26 2.49 -2.47
C PHE A 201 3.85 2.89 -3.82
N GLY A 202 3.94 1.95 -4.76
CA GLY A 202 4.59 2.14 -6.06
C GLY A 202 3.99 3.27 -6.91
N PHE A 203 2.71 3.57 -6.72
CA PHE A 203 2.01 4.65 -7.42
C PHE A 203 1.78 5.84 -6.48
N MET A 204 2.84 6.62 -6.27
CA MET A 204 2.82 7.86 -5.49
C MET A 204 3.10 9.09 -6.36
N PHE A 205 2.72 10.26 -5.85
CA PHE A 205 2.87 11.58 -6.49
C PHE A 205 2.17 11.69 -7.85
N GLU A 206 2.96 11.75 -8.92
CA GLU A 206 2.49 11.90 -10.29
C GLU A 206 2.49 10.56 -11.03
N SER A 207 2.67 9.43 -10.34
CA SER A 207 2.48 8.09 -10.91
C SER A 207 1.05 7.62 -10.64
N SER A 208 0.29 7.30 -11.69
CA SER A 208 -1.02 6.64 -11.57
C SER A 208 -1.11 5.47 -12.56
N PRO A 209 -1.72 4.33 -12.15
CA PRO A 209 -1.97 3.19 -13.03
C PRO A 209 -2.74 3.60 -14.29
N GLY A 210 -2.42 2.99 -15.44
CA GLY A 210 -3.17 3.22 -16.68
C GLY A 210 -2.91 4.55 -17.40
N GLY A 211 -1.80 5.23 -17.09
CA GLY A 211 -1.34 6.38 -17.89
C GLY A 211 -1.76 7.76 -17.35
N ASN A 212 -1.91 7.90 -16.02
CA ASN A 212 -2.19 9.18 -15.35
C ASN A 212 -3.51 9.85 -15.74
N LEU A 213 -4.61 9.10 -15.71
CA LEU A 213 -5.93 9.67 -15.96
C LEU A 213 -6.42 10.57 -14.80
N GLY A 214 -5.73 10.57 -13.65
CA GLY A 214 -6.05 11.44 -12.50
C GLY A 214 -7.46 11.21 -11.96
N TRP A 215 -7.99 10.01 -12.17
CA TRP A 215 -9.38 9.69 -11.92
C TRP A 215 -9.61 9.13 -10.52
N GLU A 216 -8.58 8.69 -9.80
CA GLU A 216 -8.72 8.16 -8.45
C GLU A 216 -8.95 9.27 -7.41
N PRO A 217 -9.82 9.05 -6.40
CA PRO A 217 -9.99 10.00 -5.30
C PRO A 217 -8.70 10.11 -4.47
N ASP A 218 -8.54 11.22 -3.75
CA ASP A 218 -7.34 11.46 -2.92
C ASP A 218 -7.27 10.51 -1.71
N ILE A 219 -8.42 10.06 -1.21
CA ILE A 219 -8.54 9.10 -0.12
C ILE A 219 -9.57 8.04 -0.53
N LYS A 220 -9.25 6.77 -0.30
CA LYS A 220 -10.23 5.69 -0.44
C LYS A 220 -11.03 5.54 0.84
N LEU A 221 -12.29 5.96 0.82
CA LEU A 221 -13.20 5.90 1.95
C LEU A 221 -14.52 5.23 1.52
N THR A 222 -14.56 3.90 1.63
CA THR A 222 -15.68 3.09 1.13
C THR A 222 -16.87 3.07 2.09
N LYS A 223 -18.04 2.66 1.60
CA LYS A 223 -19.24 2.46 2.43
C LYS A 223 -19.00 1.52 3.60
N GLU A 224 -18.23 0.44 3.41
CA GLU A 224 -17.95 -0.53 4.49
C GLU A 224 -17.10 0.09 5.61
N MET A 225 -16.11 0.91 5.24
CA MET A 225 -15.31 1.66 6.21
C MET A 225 -16.18 2.66 6.98
N LEU A 226 -17.12 3.31 6.28
CA LEU A 226 -18.11 4.18 6.91
C LEU A 226 -19.01 3.41 7.88
N MET A 227 -19.46 2.19 7.53
CA MET A 227 -20.25 1.32 8.42
C MET A 227 -19.50 0.98 9.71
N ILE A 228 -18.20 0.66 9.65
CA ILE A 228 -17.37 0.46 10.85
C ILE A 228 -17.37 1.72 11.74
N MET A 229 -17.40 2.90 11.12
CA MET A 229 -17.47 4.22 11.80
C MET A 229 -18.91 4.66 12.15
N GLY A 230 -19.90 3.77 12.08
CA GLY A 230 -21.30 4.03 12.47
C GLY A 230 -22.26 4.33 11.30
N GLY A 231 -21.80 4.17 10.07
CA GLY A 231 -22.60 4.14 8.85
C GLY A 231 -23.00 5.50 8.26
N THR A 232 -22.85 6.59 9.01
CA THR A 232 -23.15 7.95 8.54
C THR A 232 -22.15 8.96 9.09
N VAL A 233 -21.99 10.08 8.39
CA VAL A 233 -21.02 11.12 8.74
C VAL A 233 -21.34 11.86 10.04
N ASP A 234 -22.59 11.80 10.49
CA ASP A 234 -23.05 12.46 11.71
C ASP A 234 -22.76 11.65 12.98
N ARG A 235 -22.22 10.43 12.86
CA ARG A 235 -21.91 9.59 14.02
C ARG A 235 -20.64 10.05 14.74
N PRO A 236 -20.59 9.88 16.08
CA PRO A 236 -19.42 10.27 16.88
C PRO A 236 -18.10 9.65 16.40
N ALA A 237 -18.10 8.39 15.97
CA ALA A 237 -16.90 7.73 15.49
C ALA A 237 -16.36 8.34 14.18
N PHE A 238 -17.24 8.69 13.24
CA PHE A 238 -16.83 9.39 12.02
C PHE A 238 -16.37 10.82 12.30
N GLN A 239 -17.08 11.57 13.15
CA GLN A 239 -16.66 12.91 13.57
C GLN A 239 -15.30 12.89 14.26
N TRP A 240 -15.03 11.85 15.06
CA TRP A 240 -13.73 11.66 15.69
C TRP A 240 -12.63 11.37 14.66
N PHE A 241 -12.91 10.52 13.66
CA PHE A 241 -12.02 10.33 12.51
C PHE A 241 -11.70 11.64 11.79
N GLU A 242 -12.69 12.50 11.52
CA GLU A 242 -12.46 13.81 10.89
C GLU A 242 -11.54 14.69 11.75
N GLN A 243 -11.82 14.77 13.05
CA GLN A 243 -11.02 15.56 13.99
C GLN A 243 -9.58 15.06 14.07
N LEU A 244 -9.38 13.75 14.17
CA LEU A 244 -8.04 13.14 14.19
C LEU A 244 -7.29 13.40 12.88
N SER A 245 -7.96 13.26 11.74
CA SER A 245 -7.35 13.48 10.42
C SER A 245 -6.90 14.93 10.24
N VAL A 246 -7.68 15.89 10.75
CA VAL A 246 -7.29 17.31 10.75
C VAL A 246 -6.11 17.57 11.69
N ARG A 247 -6.14 17.03 12.92
CA ARG A 247 -5.04 17.18 13.87
C ARG A 247 -3.74 16.61 13.31
N ALA A 248 -3.82 15.43 12.69
CA ALA A 248 -2.72 14.79 11.98
C ALA A 248 -2.18 15.69 10.85
N TYR A 249 -3.06 16.19 9.98
CA TYR A 249 -2.68 17.08 8.88
C TYR A 249 -2.00 18.36 9.38
N LEU A 250 -2.58 19.02 10.39
CA LEU A 250 -1.99 20.23 10.98
C LEU A 250 -0.65 19.96 11.66
N ALA A 251 -0.49 18.83 12.34
CA ALA A 251 0.78 18.45 12.98
C ALA A 251 1.93 18.30 11.96
N LEU A 252 1.65 17.88 10.72
CA LEU A 252 2.65 17.74 9.68
C LEU A 252 3.00 19.06 8.96
N ARG A 253 2.12 20.07 8.98
CA ARG A 253 2.32 21.35 8.24
C ARG A 253 3.60 22.11 8.63
N PRO A 254 4.03 22.17 9.91
CA PRO A 254 5.32 22.73 10.30
C PRO A 254 6.52 22.01 9.69
N TYR A 255 6.40 20.69 9.46
CA TYR A 255 7.48 19.84 8.94
C TYR A 255 7.55 19.77 7.40
N ARG A 256 6.74 20.58 6.71
CA ARG A 256 6.61 20.56 5.23
C ARG A 256 7.96 20.65 4.50
N GLU A 257 8.88 21.52 4.94
CA GLU A 257 10.14 21.72 4.22
C GLU A 257 11.09 20.53 4.42
N ALA A 258 11.05 19.86 5.58
CA ALA A 258 11.80 18.63 5.80
C ALA A 258 11.29 17.49 4.91
N ILE A 259 9.97 17.35 4.80
CA ILE A 259 9.33 16.35 3.94
C ILE A 259 9.63 16.64 2.46
N VAL A 260 9.50 17.90 2.04
CA VAL A 260 9.83 18.34 0.68
C VAL A 260 11.32 18.11 0.38
N ALA A 261 12.23 18.40 1.30
CA ALA A 261 13.65 18.18 1.11
C ALA A 261 13.98 16.69 0.92
N LEU A 262 13.42 15.79 1.74
CA LEU A 262 13.60 14.35 1.56
C LEU A 262 13.15 13.87 0.18
N VAL A 263 11.97 14.31 -0.27
CA VAL A 263 11.45 13.94 -1.59
C VAL A 263 12.30 14.56 -2.71
N SER A 264 12.84 15.76 -2.50
CA SER A 264 13.70 16.45 -3.47
C SER A 264 15.02 15.73 -3.69
N LEU A 265 15.62 15.15 -2.65
CA LEU A 265 16.85 14.35 -2.76
C LEU A 265 16.69 13.13 -3.67
N MET A 266 15.46 12.64 -3.85
CA MET A 266 15.17 11.48 -4.69
C MET A 266 14.73 11.86 -6.10
N LEU A 267 14.59 13.14 -6.45
CA LEU A 267 14.16 13.56 -7.79
C LEU A 267 15.07 13.03 -8.90
N ASP A 268 16.39 13.12 -8.68
CA ASP A 268 17.40 12.74 -9.67
C ASP A 268 17.64 11.22 -9.75
N SER A 269 16.91 10.43 -8.96
CA SER A 269 17.01 8.96 -8.97
C SER A 269 16.42 8.30 -10.22
N GLY A 270 15.73 9.06 -11.09
CA GLY A 270 15.09 8.55 -12.30
C GLY A 270 13.83 7.72 -12.04
N LEU A 271 13.24 7.81 -10.84
CA LEU A 271 12.01 7.09 -10.51
C LEU A 271 10.80 7.63 -11.30
N PRO A 272 9.90 6.75 -11.79
CA PRO A 272 8.80 7.14 -12.69
C PRO A 272 7.72 8.03 -12.02
N CYS A 273 7.77 8.21 -10.69
CA CYS A 273 6.85 9.07 -9.95
C CYS A 273 7.17 10.58 -10.04
N PHE A 274 8.34 10.95 -10.55
CA PHE A 274 8.76 12.34 -10.67
C PHE A 274 8.57 12.88 -12.08
N ARG A 275 7.66 13.86 -12.27
CA ARG A 275 7.36 14.48 -13.58
C ARG A 275 7.62 15.99 -13.62
N GLY A 276 8.52 16.47 -12.76
CA GLY A 276 9.04 17.84 -12.76
C GLY A 276 8.20 18.87 -11.97
N GLN A 277 6.92 18.62 -11.71
CA GLN A 277 6.09 19.47 -10.83
C GLN A 277 5.85 18.87 -9.45
N THR A 278 6.36 17.66 -9.19
CA THR A 278 6.11 16.88 -7.98
C THR A 278 6.33 17.67 -6.69
N ILE A 279 7.46 18.37 -6.58
CA ILE A 279 7.80 19.17 -5.41
C ILE A 279 6.87 20.36 -5.23
N LYS A 280 6.52 21.04 -6.33
CA LYS A 280 5.60 22.17 -6.29
C LYS A 280 4.22 21.72 -5.81
N LEU A 281 3.71 20.60 -6.35
CA LEU A 281 2.41 20.03 -5.97
C LEU A 281 2.42 19.52 -4.52
N LEU A 282 3.48 18.84 -4.10
CA LEU A 282 3.64 18.41 -2.71
C LEU A 282 3.62 19.61 -1.75
N ARG A 283 4.38 20.66 -2.04
CA ARG A 283 4.38 21.88 -1.23
C ARG A 283 3.00 22.55 -1.19
N GLN A 284 2.30 22.61 -2.32
CA GLN A 284 0.95 23.18 -2.40
C GLN A 284 -0.07 22.42 -1.53
N ARG A 285 0.04 21.10 -1.39
CA ARG A 285 -0.84 20.29 -0.53
C ARG A 285 -0.73 20.61 0.96
N PHE A 286 0.37 21.18 1.41
CA PHE A 286 0.49 21.70 2.79
C PHE A 286 -0.20 23.06 2.99
N MET A 287 -0.70 23.67 1.90
CA MET A 287 -1.34 24.99 1.89
C MET A 287 -0.52 26.03 2.70
N PRO A 288 0.72 26.36 2.29
CA PRO A 288 1.64 27.15 3.11
C PRO A 288 1.23 28.62 3.25
N THR A 289 0.37 29.12 2.36
CA THR A 289 -0.03 30.54 2.31
C THR A 289 -1.31 30.84 3.08
N VAL A 290 -1.96 29.82 3.66
CA VAL A 290 -3.25 29.96 4.37
C VAL A 290 -3.10 29.65 5.85
N SER A 291 -4.03 30.14 6.66
CA SER A 291 -4.07 29.87 8.09
C SER A 291 -4.39 28.40 8.41
N ASP A 292 -4.03 27.94 9.60
CA ASP A 292 -4.35 26.60 10.09
C ASP A 292 -5.85 26.29 10.05
N ARG A 293 -6.68 27.30 10.36
CA ARG A 293 -8.13 27.18 10.29
C ARG A 293 -8.62 26.94 8.87
N GLU A 294 -8.10 27.68 7.91
CA GLU A 294 -8.49 27.52 6.50
C GLU A 294 -8.02 26.19 5.92
N ALA A 295 -6.78 25.79 6.25
CA ALA A 295 -6.20 24.53 5.84
C ALA A 295 -7.00 23.34 6.41
N ALA A 296 -7.38 23.41 7.70
CA ALA A 296 -8.24 22.42 8.34
C ALA A 296 -9.60 22.29 7.64
N ASN A 297 -10.27 23.42 7.39
CA ASN A 297 -11.57 23.44 6.72
C ASN A 297 -11.49 22.88 5.29
N ALA A 298 -10.43 23.21 4.54
CA ALA A 298 -10.20 22.66 3.21
C ALA A 298 -9.97 21.15 3.25
N PHE A 299 -9.17 20.67 4.21
CA PHE A 299 -8.90 19.25 4.38
C PHE A 299 -10.17 18.46 4.74
N ILE A 300 -11.00 18.95 5.68
CA ILE A 300 -12.29 18.31 6.02
C ILE A 300 -13.19 18.22 4.79
N ARG A 301 -13.32 19.29 4.01
CA ARG A 301 -14.14 19.28 2.79
C ARG A 301 -13.66 18.21 1.80
N MET A 302 -12.36 18.05 1.64
CA MET A 302 -11.77 17.01 0.79
C MET A 302 -12.07 15.61 1.33
N VAL A 303 -11.91 15.36 2.65
CA VAL A 303 -12.24 14.07 3.28
C VAL A 303 -13.71 13.72 3.06
N ARG A 304 -14.63 14.66 3.30
CA ARG A 304 -16.07 14.45 3.09
C ARG A 304 -16.42 14.18 1.64
N ALA A 305 -15.76 14.86 0.70
CA ALA A 305 -15.95 14.61 -0.73
C ALA A 305 -15.54 13.18 -1.12
N CYS A 306 -14.58 12.57 -0.43
CA CYS A 306 -14.12 11.22 -0.70
C CYS A 306 -15.03 10.10 -0.15
N VAL A 307 -16.00 10.43 0.72
CA VAL A 307 -16.93 9.45 1.32
C VAL A 307 -17.78 8.80 0.23
N ASP A 308 -17.71 7.48 0.13
CA ASP A 308 -18.45 6.66 -0.85
C ASP A 308 -18.34 7.16 -2.30
N HIS A 309 -17.19 7.75 -2.64
CA HIS A 309 -17.01 8.41 -3.92
C HIS A 309 -17.12 7.40 -5.08
N TRP A 310 -18.00 7.67 -6.04
CA TRP A 310 -18.31 6.76 -7.16
C TRP A 310 -17.07 6.32 -7.96
N ARG A 311 -16.10 7.22 -8.15
CA ARG A 311 -14.79 6.92 -8.77
C ARG A 311 -14.01 5.81 -8.07
N ALA A 312 -14.06 5.71 -6.74
CA ALA A 312 -13.43 4.60 -6.02
C ALA A 312 -14.05 3.26 -6.43
N LYS A 313 -15.38 3.20 -6.50
CA LYS A 313 -16.12 2.00 -6.95
C LYS A 313 -15.78 1.64 -8.39
N SER A 314 -15.78 2.63 -9.29
CA SER A 314 -15.41 2.43 -10.69
C SER A 314 -13.99 1.89 -10.84
N TYR A 315 -13.06 2.37 -10.02
CA TYR A 315 -11.69 1.88 -9.99
C TYR A 315 -11.60 0.43 -9.51
N ASP A 316 -12.34 0.07 -8.45
CA ASP A 316 -12.42 -1.32 -7.97
C ASP A 316 -12.99 -2.27 -9.03
N TYR A 317 -13.97 -1.83 -9.84
CA TYR A 317 -14.46 -2.61 -10.98
C TYR A 317 -13.42 -2.81 -12.08
N LEU A 318 -12.62 -1.78 -12.38
CA LEU A 318 -11.50 -1.90 -13.34
C LEU A 318 -10.48 -2.92 -12.84
N GLN A 319 -10.13 -2.87 -11.55
CA GLN A 319 -9.21 -3.80 -10.90
C GLN A 319 -9.77 -5.23 -10.85
N TYR A 320 -11.08 -5.39 -10.63
CA TYR A 320 -11.74 -6.69 -10.76
C TYR A 320 -11.63 -7.25 -12.17
N TYR A 321 -11.83 -6.42 -13.19
CA TYR A 321 -11.74 -6.87 -14.59
C TYR A 321 -10.31 -7.22 -15.00
N GLN A 322 -9.32 -6.42 -14.58
CA GLN A 322 -7.91 -6.59 -14.96
C GLN A 322 -7.20 -7.66 -14.12
N ASN A 323 -7.40 -7.63 -12.80
CA ASN A 323 -6.60 -8.38 -11.83
C ASN A 323 -7.44 -9.35 -10.98
N ARG A 324 -8.75 -9.47 -11.25
CA ARG A 324 -9.68 -10.35 -10.52
C ARG A 324 -9.76 -10.07 -9.02
N ILE A 325 -9.51 -8.83 -8.61
CA ILE A 325 -9.62 -8.35 -7.22
C ILE A 325 -11.09 -8.02 -6.91
N PRO A 326 -11.81 -8.77 -6.06
CA PRO A 326 -13.17 -8.45 -5.62
C PRO A 326 -13.36 -7.00 -5.15
N CYS A 327 -14.49 -6.44 -5.58
CA CYS A 327 -14.98 -5.11 -5.22
C CYS A 327 -15.48 -5.03 -3.77
#